data_AF-A0A7Y5HEN8-F1
#
_entry.id   AF-A0A7Y5HEN8-F1
#
_cell.length_a   1.000
_cell.length_b   1.000
_cell.length_c   1.000
_cell.angle_alpha   90.00
_cell.angle_beta   90.00
_cell.angle_gamma   90.00
#
_symmetry.space_group_name_H-M   'P 1'
#
loop_
_entity.id
_entity.type
_entity.pdbx_description
1 polymer ?
#
loop_
_entity_poly.entity_id
_entity_poly.type
_entity_poly.pdbx_seq_one_letter_code
_entity_poly.pdbx_strand_id
1 'polypeptide(L)'
;MKPLLPALALVLSCSFSLLSANADEAPALKAPDAAAIAQGDLASRGLESSVYIAELIYKGSRLLGGEPAHWEVMWSKEFDAQTEGRKEIGLKIKMDGTYTRSIR
;
A
#
# COMPACT_ATOMS: atom_id res chain seq x y z
N MET A 1 50.22 22.21 -26.71
CA MET A 1 48.87 22.21 -26.12
C MET A 1 48.18 20.93 -26.55
N LYS A 2 47.92 20.00 -25.61
CA LYS A 2 47.38 18.65 -25.87
C LYS A 2 45.84 18.67 -25.82
N PRO A 3 45.13 18.03 -26.77
CA PRO A 3 43.67 18.00 -26.77
C PRO A 3 43.18 17.00 -25.70
N LEU A 4 42.90 17.50 -24.49
CA LEU A 4 42.33 16.73 -23.37
C LEU A 4 40.79 16.61 -23.42
N LEU A 5 40.15 17.15 -24.46
CA LEU A 5 38.70 17.31 -24.53
C LEU A 5 37.86 16.07 -24.91
N PRO A 6 38.33 15.07 -25.70
CA PRO A 6 37.42 13.99 -26.14
C PRO A 6 37.19 12.89 -25.09
N ALA A 7 38.03 12.77 -24.05
CA ALA A 7 37.90 11.73 -23.03
C ALA A 7 36.80 12.01 -22.00
N LEU A 8 36.47 13.27 -21.76
CA LEU A 8 35.48 13.67 -20.74
C LEU A 8 34.04 13.37 -21.17
N ALA A 9 33.75 13.41 -22.48
CA ALA A 9 32.41 13.18 -23.02
C ALA A 9 31.97 11.70 -22.93
N LEU A 10 32.92 10.76 -22.97
CA LEU A 10 32.63 9.32 -22.93
C LEU A 10 32.28 8.83 -21.51
N VAL A 11 32.84 9.46 -20.48
CA VAL A 11 32.55 9.10 -19.07
C VAL A 11 31.17 9.61 -18.65
N LEU A 12 30.72 10.75 -19.20
CA LEU A 12 29.41 11.33 -18.87
C LEU A 12 28.22 10.52 -19.41
N SER A 13 28.42 9.74 -20.48
CA SER A 13 27.36 8.98 -21.15
C SER A 13 27.03 7.64 -20.45
N CYS A 14 27.95 7.08 -19.66
CA CYS A 14 27.69 5.84 -18.92
C CYS A 14 26.93 6.04 -17.60
N SER A 15 26.92 7.25 -17.04
CA SER A 15 26.30 7.51 -15.73
C SER A 15 24.77 7.66 -15.78
N PHE A 16 24.17 7.83 -16.96
CA PHE A 16 22.73 8.06 -17.10
C PHE A 16 21.90 6.76 -17.21
N SER A 17 22.53 5.60 -17.37
CA SER A 17 21.82 4.32 -17.54
C SER A 17 21.39 3.67 -16.22
N LEU A 18 21.78 4.23 -15.06
CA LEU A 18 21.42 3.67 -13.74
C LEU A 18 20.16 4.31 -13.12
N LEU A 19 19.55 5.30 -13.77
CA LEU A 19 18.34 5.97 -13.25
C LEU A 19 17.01 5.30 -13.67
N SER A 20 17.05 4.18 -14.38
CA SER A 20 15.86 3.53 -14.94
C SER A 20 15.37 2.31 -14.15
N ALA A 21 15.44 2.34 -12.82
CA ALA A 21 14.88 1.30 -11.97
C ALA A 21 13.90 1.88 -10.94
N ASN A 22 12.85 2.54 -11.41
CA ASN A 22 11.62 2.66 -10.63
C ASN A 22 10.65 1.57 -11.14
N ALA A 23 11.01 0.31 -10.89
CA ALA A 23 10.00 -0.74 -10.97
C ALA A 23 9.09 -0.53 -9.76
N ASP A 24 7.78 -0.34 -10.00
CA ASP A 24 6.80 -0.45 -8.92
C ASP A 24 6.95 -1.85 -8.32
N GLU A 25 7.60 -1.93 -7.17
CA GLU A 25 7.86 -3.17 -6.47
C GLU A 25 6.50 -3.82 -6.18
N ALA A 26 6.37 -5.10 -6.53
CA ALA A 26 5.14 -5.83 -6.26
C ALA A 26 4.81 -5.74 -4.76
N PRO A 27 3.53 -5.63 -4.38
CA PRO A 27 3.16 -5.49 -2.97
C PRO A 27 3.70 -6.69 -2.19
N ALA A 28 4.45 -6.42 -1.11
CA ALA A 28 5.06 -7.47 -0.29
C ALA A 28 3.99 -8.38 0.36
N LEU A 29 2.83 -7.80 0.70
CA LEU A 29 1.64 -8.54 1.12
C LEU A 29 0.72 -8.76 -0.09
N LYS A 30 0.41 -10.02 -0.41
CA LYS A 30 -0.47 -10.34 -1.55
C LYS A 30 -1.93 -10.05 -1.20
N ALA A 31 -2.74 -9.76 -2.22
CA ALA A 31 -4.18 -9.51 -2.06
C ALA A 31 -4.92 -10.62 -1.29
N PRO A 32 -4.69 -11.93 -1.53
CA PRO A 32 -5.36 -12.99 -0.76
C PRO A 32 -5.01 -12.96 0.73
N ASP A 33 -3.76 -12.63 1.08
CA ASP A 33 -3.31 -12.57 2.47
C ASP A 33 -3.94 -11.36 3.19
N ALA A 34 -4.04 -10.22 2.51
CA ALA A 34 -4.77 -9.05 3.01
C ALA A 34 -6.27 -9.33 3.20
N ALA A 35 -6.90 -10.04 2.25
CA ALA A 35 -8.29 -10.47 2.39
C ALA A 35 -8.48 -11.45 3.56
N ALA A 36 -7.53 -12.37 3.78
CA ALA A 36 -7.55 -13.28 4.92
C ALA A 36 -7.43 -12.56 6.26
N ILE A 37 -6.57 -11.54 6.36
CA ILE A 37 -6.46 -10.67 7.55
C ILE A 37 -7.79 -9.97 7.82
N ALA A 38 -8.39 -9.36 6.80
CA ALA A 38 -9.68 -8.67 6.93
C ALA A 38 -10.82 -9.62 7.30
N GLN A 39 -10.86 -10.82 6.72
CA GLN A 39 -11.86 -11.83 7.07
C GLN A 39 -11.68 -12.34 8.49
N GLY A 40 -10.43 -12.56 8.92
CA GLY A 40 -10.08 -12.95 10.28
C GLY A 40 -10.49 -11.91 11.30
N ASP A 41 -10.35 -10.63 10.95
CA ASP A 41 -10.83 -9.53 11.77
C ASP A 41 -12.36 -9.56 11.97
N LEU A 42 -13.13 -9.67 10.88
CA LEU A 42 -14.59 -9.78 10.97
C LEU A 42 -15.02 -11.00 11.81
N ALA A 43 -14.36 -12.14 11.59
CA ALA A 43 -14.62 -13.37 12.34
C ALA A 43 -14.34 -13.22 13.84
N SER A 44 -13.24 -12.55 14.20
CA SER A 44 -12.89 -12.29 15.60
C SER A 44 -13.93 -11.45 16.35
N ARG A 45 -14.80 -10.75 15.61
CA ARG A 45 -15.83 -9.84 16.12
C ARG A 45 -17.25 -10.38 15.92
N GLY A 46 -17.42 -11.57 15.36
CA GLY A 46 -18.72 -12.16 15.06
C GLY A 46 -19.49 -11.42 13.95
N LEU A 47 -18.78 -10.72 13.06
CA LEU A 47 -19.36 -9.93 11.97
C LEU A 47 -19.37 -10.65 10.61
N GLU A 48 -18.67 -11.77 10.50
CA GLU A 48 -18.41 -12.53 9.26
C GLU A 48 -19.66 -13.05 8.53
N SER A 49 -20.80 -13.13 9.23
CA SER A 49 -22.09 -13.54 8.67
C SER A 49 -22.94 -12.36 8.17
N SER A 50 -22.54 -11.12 8.45
CA SER A 50 -23.37 -9.94 8.22
C SER A 50 -22.67 -8.76 7.54
N VAL A 51 -21.33 -8.76 7.53
CA VAL A 51 -20.47 -7.80 6.86
C VAL A 51 -19.49 -8.59 5.98
N TYR A 52 -19.28 -8.12 4.76
CA TYR A 52 -18.40 -8.75 3.78
C TYR A 52 -17.35 -7.75 3.28
N ILE A 53 -16.26 -8.26 2.72
CA ILE A 53 -15.30 -7.44 1.96
C ILE A 53 -15.97 -7.04 0.64
N ALA A 54 -16.25 -5.76 0.46
CA ALA A 54 -16.83 -5.22 -0.77
C ALA A 54 -15.75 -4.84 -1.79
N GLU A 55 -14.63 -4.32 -1.31
CA GLU A 55 -13.54 -3.86 -2.16
C GLU A 55 -12.19 -4.09 -1.48
N LEU A 56 -11.17 -4.36 -2.30
CA LEU A 56 -9.77 -4.49 -1.89
C LEU A 56 -8.90 -3.74 -2.90
N ILE A 57 -8.33 -2.60 -2.49
CA ILE A 57 -7.53 -1.71 -3.36
C ILE A 57 -6.09 -1.65 -2.88
N TYR A 58 -5.14 -1.83 -3.79
CA TYR A 58 -3.74 -1.53 -3.51
C TYR A 58 -3.50 -0.02 -3.63
N LYS A 59 -2.90 0.57 -2.59
CA LYS A 59 -2.38 1.94 -2.62
C LYS A 59 -0.87 1.87 -2.57
N GLY A 60 -0.22 2.25 -3.67
CA GLY A 60 1.24 2.37 -3.74
C GLY A 60 1.78 3.50 -2.86
N SER A 61 3.07 3.42 -2.53
CA SER A 61 3.76 4.45 -1.75
C SER A 61 3.85 5.77 -2.54
N ARG A 62 3.65 6.90 -1.87
CA ARG A 62 3.83 8.23 -2.45
C ARG A 62 5.14 8.84 -1.98
N LEU A 63 6.01 9.18 -2.94
CA LEU A 63 7.41 9.61 -2.75
C LEU A 63 7.65 10.86 -1.88
N LEU A 64 6.62 11.66 -1.54
CA LEU A 64 6.77 12.93 -0.81
C LEU A 64 5.80 13.03 0.38
N GLY A 65 6.18 12.43 1.52
CA GLY A 65 5.43 12.54 2.78
C GLY A 65 4.05 11.89 2.77
N GLY A 66 3.76 11.07 1.75
CA GLY A 66 2.51 10.35 1.67
C GLY A 66 2.55 9.04 2.45
N GLU A 67 1.39 8.42 2.51
CA GLU A 67 1.21 7.17 3.24
C GLU A 67 2.03 6.03 2.62
N PRO A 68 2.66 5.16 3.44
CA PRO A 68 3.31 3.95 2.96
C PRO A 68 2.34 3.09 2.15
N ALA A 69 2.90 2.20 1.31
CA ALA A 69 2.08 1.26 0.56
C ALA A 69 1.20 0.42 1.49
N HIS A 70 -0.07 0.24 1.15
CA HIS A 70 -1.03 -0.51 1.95
C HIS A 70 -2.18 -1.04 1.08
N TRP A 71 -2.92 -2.00 1.62
CA TRP A 71 -4.23 -2.40 1.10
C TRP A 71 -5.32 -1.62 1.83
N GLU A 72 -6.23 -1.00 1.09
CA GLU A 72 -7.50 -0.52 1.62
C GLU A 72 -8.55 -1.61 1.40
N VAL A 73 -9.19 -2.04 2.48
CA VAL A 73 -10.30 -2.99 2.46
C VAL A 73 -11.56 -2.23 2.83
N MET A 74 -12.60 -2.32 2.02
CA MET A 74 -13.89 -1.69 2.30
C MET A 74 -14.94 -2.74 2.68
N TRP A 75 -15.76 -2.40 3.67
CA TRP A 75 -16.87 -3.23 4.12
C TRP A 75 -18.11 -3.05 3.24
N SER A 76 -18.93 -4.10 3.14
CA SER A 76 -20.22 -4.08 2.43
C SER A 76 -21.25 -3.16 3.07
N LYS A 77 -21.07 -2.86 4.36
CA LYS A 77 -21.87 -1.90 5.12
C LYS A 77 -21.03 -1.40 6.29
N GLU A 78 -21.44 -0.27 6.82
CA GLU A 78 -20.79 0.35 7.97
C GLU A 78 -21.39 -0.15 9.26
N PHE A 79 -20.60 -0.12 10.32
CA PHE A 79 -21.03 -0.48 11.67
C PHE A 79 -20.33 0.41 12.69
N ASP A 80 -20.78 0.35 13.94
CA ASP A 80 -20.21 1.19 15.01
C ASP A 80 -18.72 0.87 15.21
N ALA A 81 -17.89 1.90 15.13
CA ALA A 81 -16.48 1.79 15.46
C ALA A 81 -16.31 1.66 16.98
N GLN A 82 -15.11 1.27 17.40
CA GLN A 82 -14.74 1.29 18.82
C GLN A 82 -14.69 2.73 19.38
N THR A 83 -14.47 3.72 18.52
CA THR A 83 -14.53 5.14 18.89
C THR A 83 -15.98 5.61 18.85
N GLU A 84 -16.44 6.15 19.97
CA GLU A 84 -17.82 6.64 20.12
C GLU A 84 -18.19 7.68 19.03
N GLY A 85 -19.37 7.50 18.45
CA GLY A 85 -19.89 8.39 17.40
C GLY A 85 -19.25 8.22 16.01
N ARG A 86 -18.33 7.26 15.82
CA ARG A 86 -17.69 7.00 14.53
C ARG A 86 -18.20 5.70 13.92
N LYS A 87 -18.21 5.62 12.59
CA LYS A 87 -18.54 4.40 11.84
C LYS A 87 -17.29 3.81 11.24
N GLU A 88 -17.12 2.50 11.39
CA GLU A 88 -16.06 1.77 10.71
C GLU A 88 -16.52 1.39 9.31
N ILE A 89 -15.68 1.69 8.32
CA ILE A 89 -15.96 1.49 6.89
C ILE A 89 -14.99 0.50 6.24
N GLY A 90 -13.91 0.14 6.94
CA GLY A 90 -12.87 -0.69 6.34
C GLY A 90 -11.62 -0.87 7.21
N LEU A 91 -10.61 -1.47 6.61
CA LEU A 91 -9.25 -1.56 7.13
C LEU A 91 -8.24 -0.92 6.19
N LYS A 92 -7.16 -0.45 6.79
CA LYS A 92 -5.90 -0.16 6.12
C LYS A 92 -4.86 -1.16 6.58
N ILE A 93 -4.48 -2.08 5.71
CA ILE A 93 -3.53 -3.16 6.00
C ILE A 93 -2.18 -2.80 5.40
N LYS A 94 -1.17 -2.60 6.24
CA LYS A 94 0.20 -2.32 5.82
C LYS A 94 0.83 -3.57 5.20
N MET A 95 1.90 -3.37 4.45
CA MET A 95 2.63 -4.46 3.78
C MET A 95 3.30 -5.45 4.77
N ASP A 96 3.40 -5.12 6.06
CA ASP A 96 3.86 -6.01 7.12
C ASP A 96 2.74 -6.85 7.77
N GLY A 97 1.49 -6.71 7.30
CA GLY A 97 0.31 -7.40 7.81
C GLY A 97 -0.35 -6.74 9.02
N THR A 98 0.24 -5.69 9.60
CA THR A 98 -0.44 -4.88 10.62
C THR A 98 -1.52 -4.00 9.99
N TYR A 99 -2.54 -3.62 10.75
CA TYR A 99 -3.64 -2.82 10.20
C TYR A 99 -4.21 -1.78 11.16
N THR A 100 -4.87 -0.77 10.59
CA THR A 100 -5.66 0.22 11.32
C THR A 100 -7.09 0.24 10.79
N ARG A 101 -8.02 0.77 11.59
CA ARG A 101 -9.43 0.94 11.20
C ARG A 101 -9.60 2.18 10.33
N SER A 102 -10.29 2.03 9.22
CA SER A 102 -10.81 3.15 8.46
C SER A 102 -12.14 3.55 9.08
N ILE A 103 -12.20 4.74 9.67
CA ILE A 103 -13.39 5.29 10.33
C ILE A 103 -13.82 6.60 9.68
N ARG A 104 -15.13 6.85 9.67
CA ARG A 104 -15.72 8.13 9.28
C ARG A 104 -16.58 8.71 10.38
#